data_AF-A0A9W4U9L4-F1
#
_entry.id   AF-A0A9W4U9L4-F1
#
_cell.length_a   1.000
_cell.length_b   1.000
_cell.length_c   1.000
_cell.angle_alpha   90.00
_cell.angle_beta   90.00
_cell.angle_gamma   90.00
#
_symmetry.space_group_name_H-M   'P 1'
#
loop_
_entity.id
_entity.type
_entity.pdbx_description
1 polymer ?
#
loop_
_entity_poly.entity_id
_entity_poly.type
_entity_poly.pdbx_seq_one_letter_code
_entity_poly.pdbx_strand_id
1 'polypeptide(L)'
;MEVAFHSGLARPHTSQSSPTASSHARMTSNSGPSLMSHQSYQSQYSAYSHNSARDTQSSQATSASTLFNGPPPAFPTSTPVNGGPVEAANNVLNKRADKETSLFQRCLQLQQRLRAIPGLERWLREEENKAGVDDDPVALLWRTFRRGYPLLDIYNALNPRVRLTIDDSKMTEANAKKFEKMATYKFLQACIQELDFPPEERPIIGDLYGDDTTGFVKVVNVVNRVLDILLQMGIITTDNDSSDPAHGSTAKRSQREHIIDELVRTERTYVQHLELLQLFKKNVEEKGILTGDTVHNVFLNLNGLLDFQRRFLIRVEQTNAQPPNEQNWGQLFVLYKDAFKVYEPYIANQKKCEEIVVREFDKLRETGGSAEMQQMVESTATLTSFLLKPFQRLAKYPLLLKELRDKGDLDETRKEDVSQGMIAATAILERTNAAIDREDRLEAVEDLKTMVEDWKGHRIEGFGDLLLYGQYTVLKGDGMNGKNEEREASCPPSVSICIY
;
A
#
# COMPACT_ATOMS: atom_id res chain seq x y z
N MET A 1 46.33 17.15 -5.17
CA MET A 1 47.55 17.91 -4.82
C MET A 1 47.33 18.53 -3.45
N GLU A 2 47.85 17.87 -2.41
CA GLU A 2 48.79 18.42 -1.40
C GLU A 2 48.75 19.96 -1.14
N VAL A 3 48.72 20.55 0.07
CA VAL A 3 49.35 20.19 1.37
C VAL A 3 48.64 20.88 2.56
N ALA A 4 48.69 20.16 3.69
CA ALA A 4 48.52 20.42 5.13
C ALA A 4 48.46 21.84 5.77
N PHE A 5 47.80 21.87 6.94
CA PHE A 5 48.25 22.57 8.15
C PHE A 5 48.12 21.68 9.41
N HIS A 6 49.13 21.76 10.27
CA HIS A 6 49.36 21.00 11.51
C HIS A 6 48.79 21.70 12.76
N SER A 7 48.69 20.93 13.86
CA SER A 7 48.79 21.25 15.31
C SER A 7 47.56 20.76 16.08
N GLY A 8 47.60 20.02 17.19
CA GLY A 8 48.67 19.51 18.06
C GLY A 8 48.16 19.43 19.51
N LEU A 9 48.45 18.32 20.22
CA LEU A 9 48.46 18.11 21.69
C LEU A 9 47.08 18.04 22.41
N ALA A 10 46.79 17.21 23.43
CA ALA A 10 47.59 16.37 24.32
C ALA A 10 46.71 15.24 24.94
N ARG A 11 47.37 14.12 25.28
CA ARG A 11 46.93 13.05 26.22
C ARG A 11 47.18 13.53 27.67
N PRO A 12 46.52 13.00 28.72
CA PRO A 12 46.98 11.72 29.29
C PRO A 12 45.92 10.78 29.90
N HIS A 13 46.38 9.54 30.04
CA HIS A 13 45.79 8.41 30.75
C HIS A 13 45.62 8.63 32.26
N THR A 14 44.60 7.98 32.83
CA THR A 14 44.64 7.44 34.19
C THR A 14 44.12 6.01 34.21
N SER A 15 44.78 5.20 35.03
CA SER A 15 44.77 3.73 35.08
C SER A 15 44.19 3.20 36.41
N GLN A 16 43.93 1.88 36.44
CA GLN A 16 43.71 0.99 37.60
C GLN A 16 42.27 0.99 38.16
N SER A 17 41.68 -0.12 38.62
CA SER A 17 42.24 -1.33 39.27
C SER A 17 41.22 -2.48 39.27
N SER A 18 41.70 -3.72 39.06
CA SER A 18 41.04 -4.96 39.49
C SER A 18 41.25 -5.18 41.00
N PRO A 19 40.47 -6.08 41.63
CA PRO A 19 41.14 -7.22 42.28
C PRO A 19 40.42 -8.56 42.11
N THR A 20 41.11 -9.58 42.61
CA THR A 20 41.10 -11.03 42.32
C THR A 20 40.25 -11.90 43.26
N ALA A 21 39.76 -13.00 42.68
CA ALA A 21 39.49 -14.38 43.12
C ALA A 21 39.68 -14.87 44.59
N SER A 22 38.77 -15.79 45.00
CA SER A 22 38.96 -17.13 45.65
C SER A 22 37.62 -17.58 46.29
N SER A 23 37.21 -18.84 46.52
CA SER A 23 37.61 -20.21 46.15
C SER A 23 36.55 -21.19 46.75
N HIS A 24 36.21 -22.25 46.01
CA HIS A 24 35.81 -23.62 46.42
C HIS A 24 34.81 -23.91 47.57
N ALA A 25 33.77 -24.70 47.23
CA ALA A 25 33.46 -25.98 47.88
C ALA A 25 32.66 -26.91 46.93
N ARG A 26 32.88 -28.22 47.09
CA ARG A 26 32.58 -29.35 46.18
C ARG A 26 31.69 -30.36 46.92
N MET A 27 31.16 -31.36 46.19
CA MET A 27 30.57 -32.67 46.60
C MET A 27 29.03 -32.62 46.78
N THR A 28 28.17 -33.53 46.28
CA THR A 28 28.21 -34.97 45.89
C THR A 28 26.88 -35.29 45.15
N SER A 29 26.85 -35.85 43.92
CA SER A 29 26.83 -37.27 43.51
C SER A 29 25.47 -37.99 43.49
N ASN A 30 25.30 -38.83 42.44
CA ASN A 30 24.30 -39.87 42.14
C ASN A 30 22.98 -39.39 41.52
N SER A 31 22.44 -39.97 40.44
CA SER A 31 22.71 -41.25 39.75
C SER A 31 21.91 -41.28 38.43
N GLY A 32 22.50 -41.71 37.31
CA GLY A 32 21.73 -42.19 36.13
C GLY A 32 21.42 -43.69 36.27
N PRO A 33 21.06 -44.41 35.19
CA PRO A 33 20.55 -43.99 33.88
C PRO A 33 19.29 -44.78 33.46
N SER A 34 18.63 -44.42 32.36
CA SER A 34 18.07 -45.45 31.44
C SER A 34 17.80 -44.92 30.04
N LEU A 35 18.23 -45.73 29.07
CA LEU A 35 18.08 -45.59 27.63
C LEU A 35 16.62 -45.77 27.19
N MET A 36 16.20 -45.12 26.09
CA MET A 36 15.69 -45.84 24.90
C MET A 36 15.34 -44.93 23.72
N SER A 37 15.92 -45.31 22.58
CA SER A 37 15.45 -45.32 21.19
C SER A 37 14.83 -44.09 20.51
N HIS A 38 15.55 -43.67 19.47
CA HIS A 38 15.12 -43.05 18.22
C HIS A 38 13.71 -43.44 17.73
N GLN A 39 12.92 -42.45 17.32
CA GLN A 39 12.06 -42.56 16.14
C GLN A 39 12.11 -41.26 15.33
N SER A 40 12.71 -41.39 14.15
CA SER A 40 12.73 -40.44 13.05
C SER A 40 11.35 -40.36 12.40
N TYR A 41 10.75 -39.17 12.35
CA TYR A 41 9.60 -38.91 11.48
C TYR A 41 10.09 -38.68 10.05
N GLN A 42 9.92 -39.70 9.21
CA GLN A 42 9.99 -39.57 7.75
C GLN A 42 8.62 -39.07 7.25
N SER A 43 8.59 -37.89 6.64
CA SER A 43 7.43 -37.41 5.89
C SER A 43 7.48 -37.99 4.47
N GLN A 44 6.52 -38.85 4.14
CA GLN A 44 6.26 -39.35 2.80
C GLN A 44 5.23 -38.44 2.12
N TYR A 45 5.57 -37.84 0.98
CA TYR A 45 4.58 -37.39 0.01
C TYR A 45 4.96 -37.97 -1.36
N SER A 46 4.21 -38.99 -1.77
CA SER A 46 4.18 -39.49 -3.14
C SER A 46 2.84 -39.11 -3.76
N ALA A 47 2.92 -38.52 -4.95
CA ALA A 47 1.81 -38.13 -5.80
C ALA A 47 1.10 -39.36 -6.39
N TYR A 48 -0.23 -39.37 -6.33
CA TYR A 48 -1.06 -40.14 -7.28
C TYR A 48 -2.36 -39.41 -7.59
N SER A 49 -2.57 -39.23 -8.89
CA SER A 49 -3.71 -38.60 -9.55
C SER A 49 -4.91 -39.56 -9.61
N HIS A 50 -6.13 -39.05 -9.39
CA HIS A 50 -7.34 -39.68 -9.89
C HIS A 50 -8.35 -38.64 -10.35
N ASN A 51 -8.62 -38.65 -11.67
CA ASN A 51 -9.72 -37.96 -12.31
C ASN A 51 -11.06 -38.61 -11.93
N SER A 52 -12.08 -37.79 -11.64
CA SER A 52 -13.48 -38.17 -11.79
C SER A 52 -14.31 -36.93 -12.08
N ALA A 53 -14.88 -36.90 -13.29
CA ALA A 53 -15.76 -35.86 -13.79
C ALA A 53 -17.18 -36.04 -13.23
N ARG A 54 -17.82 -34.93 -12.83
CA ARG A 54 -19.26 -34.71 -13.04
C ARG A 54 -19.65 -33.25 -12.81
N ASP A 55 -20.38 -32.74 -13.81
CA ASP A 55 -20.83 -31.37 -13.99
C ASP A 55 -21.79 -30.85 -12.92
N THR A 56 -21.60 -29.59 -12.52
CA THR A 56 -22.70 -28.66 -12.17
C THR A 56 -22.26 -27.23 -12.48
N GLN A 57 -23.07 -26.55 -13.29
CA GLN A 57 -22.86 -25.18 -13.77
C GLN A 57 -22.91 -24.18 -12.61
N SER A 58 -21.78 -23.52 -12.33
CA SER A 58 -21.76 -22.14 -11.81
C SER A 58 -20.47 -21.47 -12.28
N SER A 59 -20.62 -20.35 -13.00
CA SER A 59 -19.53 -19.62 -13.62
C SER A 59 -18.73 -18.85 -12.56
N GLN A 60 -17.69 -19.50 -12.02
CA GLN A 60 -16.55 -18.83 -11.38
C GLN A 60 -15.33 -19.00 -12.30
N ALA A 61 -15.06 -17.98 -13.10
CA ALA A 61 -13.85 -17.92 -13.90
C ALA A 61 -12.66 -17.55 -13.01
N THR A 62 -12.02 -18.53 -12.38
CA THR A 62 -10.64 -18.41 -11.90
C THR A 62 -9.70 -18.89 -13.00
N SER A 63 -9.38 -18.00 -13.94
CA SER A 63 -8.22 -18.21 -14.80
C SER A 63 -6.97 -17.97 -13.96
N ALA A 64 -6.42 -19.06 -13.39
CA ALA A 64 -5.10 -19.06 -12.79
C ALA A 64 -4.08 -18.67 -13.88
N SER A 65 -3.31 -17.60 -13.65
CA SER A 65 -2.13 -17.31 -14.45
C SER A 65 -1.05 -18.33 -14.11
N THR A 66 -0.58 -19.07 -15.09
CA THR A 66 0.52 -20.05 -15.01
C THR A 66 1.90 -19.39 -14.93
N LEU A 67 2.01 -18.22 -14.30
CA LEU A 67 3.25 -17.41 -14.26
C LEU A 67 4.11 -17.65 -13.02
N PHE A 68 3.76 -18.60 -12.14
CA PHE A 68 4.52 -18.86 -10.92
C PHE A 68 4.67 -20.35 -10.61
N ASN A 69 5.87 -20.72 -10.14
CA ASN A 69 6.12 -22.01 -9.52
C ASN A 69 5.47 -22.06 -8.13
N GLY A 70 4.19 -22.43 -8.09
CA GLY A 70 3.46 -22.75 -6.85
C GLY A 70 2.09 -22.09 -6.75
N PRO A 71 1.03 -22.82 -6.35
CA PRO A 71 -0.25 -22.20 -6.03
C PRO A 71 -0.12 -21.35 -4.76
N PRO A 72 -0.88 -20.24 -4.61
CA PRO A 72 -1.02 -19.60 -3.30
C PRO A 72 -1.56 -20.62 -2.28
N PRO A 73 -1.18 -20.52 -0.99
CA PRO A 73 -1.65 -21.47 0.02
C PRO A 73 -3.18 -21.51 0.04
N ALA A 74 -3.73 -22.71 -0.09
CA ALA A 74 -5.17 -22.95 -0.08
C ALA A 74 -5.72 -22.74 1.35
N PHE A 75 -6.69 -21.84 1.50
CA PHE A 75 -7.43 -21.68 2.76
C PHE A 75 -8.62 -22.66 2.81
N PRO A 76 -8.94 -23.24 3.98
CA PRO A 76 -10.13 -24.06 4.15
C PRO A 76 -11.38 -23.17 4.11
N THR A 77 -12.19 -23.31 3.06
CA THR A 77 -13.54 -22.76 3.02
C THR A 77 -14.46 -23.58 3.93
N SER A 78 -14.65 -23.14 5.17
CA SER A 78 -15.77 -23.62 6.00
C SER A 78 -17.05 -22.89 5.58
N THR A 79 -17.73 -23.38 4.55
CA THR A 79 -19.13 -23.01 4.29
C THR A 79 -20.04 -24.04 4.96
N PRO A 80 -20.91 -23.66 5.91
CA PRO A 80 -21.96 -24.55 6.39
C PRO A 80 -22.95 -24.77 5.24
N VAL A 81 -23.20 -26.03 4.91
CA VAL A 81 -24.27 -26.43 4.00
C VAL A 81 -25.58 -26.27 4.76
N ASN A 82 -26.30 -25.18 4.55
CA ASN A 82 -27.76 -25.11 4.74
C ASN A 82 -28.33 -23.83 4.10
N GLY A 83 -29.25 -24.01 3.15
CA GLY A 83 -29.84 -22.95 2.32
C GLY A 83 -30.83 -22.03 3.05
N GLY A 84 -30.31 -21.18 3.92
CA GLY A 84 -30.99 -19.95 4.38
C GLY A 84 -30.45 -18.71 3.64
N PRO A 85 -31.13 -17.55 3.71
CA PRO A 85 -30.61 -16.32 3.14
C PRO A 85 -29.26 -16.01 3.77
N VAL A 86 -28.21 -15.92 2.95
CA VAL A 86 -26.87 -15.55 3.42
C VAL A 86 -26.91 -14.07 3.74
N GLU A 87 -27.19 -13.72 4.99
CA GLU A 87 -26.87 -12.40 5.51
C GLU A 87 -25.35 -12.25 5.42
N ALA A 88 -24.87 -11.29 4.63
CA ALA A 88 -23.46 -10.98 4.57
C ALA A 88 -23.02 -10.61 5.99
N ALA A 89 -22.24 -11.49 6.64
CA ALA A 89 -21.65 -11.17 7.93
C ALA A 89 -20.95 -9.80 7.79
N ASN A 90 -21.21 -8.88 8.73
CA ASN A 90 -20.58 -7.57 8.84
C ASN A 90 -19.07 -7.74 9.12
N ASN A 91 -18.34 -8.24 8.13
CA ASN A 91 -16.91 -8.49 8.14
C ASN A 91 -16.25 -7.41 7.29
N VAL A 92 -15.30 -6.69 7.89
CA VAL A 92 -14.53 -5.62 7.25
C VAL A 92 -13.95 -6.03 5.90
N LEU A 93 -13.59 -7.31 5.70
CA LEU A 93 -13.11 -7.82 4.41
C LEU A 93 -14.13 -7.76 3.27
N ASN A 94 -15.42 -7.87 3.61
CA ASN A 94 -16.55 -7.84 2.68
C ASN A 94 -17.26 -6.49 2.65
N LYS A 95 -16.85 -5.54 3.50
CA LYS A 95 -17.43 -4.20 3.55
C LYS A 95 -17.12 -3.51 2.22
N ARG A 96 -18.18 -3.11 1.53
CA ARG A 96 -18.08 -2.47 0.22
C ARG A 96 -17.94 -0.97 0.40
N ALA A 97 -17.04 -0.35 -0.35
CA ALA A 97 -16.92 1.11 -0.35
C ALA A 97 -18.18 1.77 -0.86
N ASP A 98 -18.58 2.84 -0.17
CA ASP A 98 -19.57 3.78 -0.66
C ASP A 98 -18.91 4.76 -1.64
N LYS A 99 -19.60 5.07 -2.74
CA LYS A 99 -19.16 6.04 -3.74
C LYS A 99 -18.83 7.38 -3.08
N GLU A 100 -19.62 7.83 -2.12
CA GLU A 100 -19.48 9.15 -1.48
C GLU A 100 -18.21 9.30 -0.64
N THR A 101 -17.51 8.21 -0.36
CA THR A 101 -16.30 8.25 0.48
C THR A 101 -15.02 8.55 -0.30
N SER A 102 -15.02 8.39 -1.64
CA SER A 102 -13.78 8.59 -2.40
C SER A 102 -13.38 10.07 -2.44
N LEU A 103 -12.07 10.34 -2.47
CA LEU A 103 -11.56 11.71 -2.50
C LEU A 103 -12.10 12.51 -3.70
N PHE A 104 -12.26 11.87 -4.86
CA PHE A 104 -12.84 12.50 -6.05
C PHE A 104 -14.28 12.93 -5.83
N GLN A 105 -15.15 12.04 -5.33
CA GLN A 105 -16.57 12.34 -5.12
C GLN A 105 -16.75 13.39 -4.02
N ARG A 106 -15.95 13.29 -2.95
CA ARG A 106 -15.91 14.28 -1.88
C ARG A 106 -15.49 15.65 -2.40
N CYS A 107 -14.50 15.72 -3.30
CA CYS A 107 -14.10 16.97 -3.94
C CYS A 107 -15.20 17.52 -4.87
N LEU A 108 -15.89 16.66 -5.63
CA LEU A 108 -16.98 17.09 -6.50
C LEU A 108 -18.16 17.68 -5.70
N GLN A 109 -18.60 17.00 -4.65
CA GLN A 109 -19.63 17.50 -3.73
C GLN A 109 -19.17 18.78 -3.02
N LEU A 110 -17.91 18.81 -2.57
CA LEU A 110 -17.33 19.99 -1.94
C LEU A 110 -17.34 21.19 -2.89
N GLN A 111 -16.96 21.01 -4.16
CA GLN A 111 -17.01 22.07 -5.16
C GLN A 111 -18.43 22.62 -5.31
N GLN A 112 -19.46 21.77 -5.39
CA GLN A 112 -20.86 22.22 -5.46
C GLN A 112 -21.27 23.04 -4.23
N ARG A 113 -20.94 22.58 -3.02
CA ARG A 113 -21.24 23.30 -1.77
C ARG A 113 -20.49 24.63 -1.67
N LEU A 114 -19.26 24.69 -2.18
CA LEU A 114 -18.46 25.93 -2.22
C LEU A 114 -19.09 26.98 -3.14
N ARG A 115 -19.73 26.57 -4.26
CA ARG A 115 -20.44 27.50 -5.15
C ARG A 115 -21.64 28.18 -4.48
N ALA A 116 -22.22 27.56 -3.45
CA ALA A 116 -23.31 28.16 -2.68
C ALA A 116 -22.85 29.33 -1.78
N ILE A 117 -21.54 29.48 -1.53
CA ILE A 117 -21.01 30.61 -0.74
C ILE A 117 -20.93 31.86 -1.64
N PRO A 118 -21.58 32.97 -1.27
CA PRO A 118 -21.52 34.22 -2.03
C PRO A 118 -20.07 34.70 -2.24
N GLY A 119 -19.70 34.93 -3.50
CA GLY A 119 -18.38 35.44 -3.88
C GLY A 119 -17.29 34.38 -4.03
N LEU A 120 -17.52 33.13 -3.63
CA LEU A 120 -16.51 32.07 -3.75
C LEU A 120 -16.40 31.49 -5.18
N GLU A 121 -17.49 31.56 -5.94
CA GLU A 121 -17.58 31.14 -7.35
C GLU A 121 -16.49 31.75 -8.24
N ARG A 122 -16.06 32.99 -7.96
CA ARG A 122 -15.00 33.67 -8.73
C ARG A 122 -13.69 32.88 -8.72
N TRP A 123 -13.33 32.33 -7.56
CA TRP A 123 -12.07 31.61 -7.38
C TRP A 123 -12.09 30.28 -8.12
N LEU A 124 -13.22 29.57 -8.07
CA LEU A 124 -13.41 28.31 -8.76
C LEU A 124 -13.37 28.52 -10.29
N ARG A 125 -14.11 29.52 -10.82
CA ARG A 125 -14.09 29.83 -12.26
C ARG A 125 -12.71 30.23 -12.77
N GLU A 126 -11.96 31.01 -11.99
CA GLU A 126 -10.60 31.39 -12.38
C GLU A 126 -9.66 30.18 -12.52
N GLU A 127 -9.79 29.19 -11.65
CA GLU A 127 -8.99 27.97 -11.76
C GLU A 127 -9.53 27.02 -12.85
N GLU A 128 -10.85 26.96 -13.06
CA GLU A 128 -11.48 26.18 -14.14
C GLU A 128 -11.05 26.71 -15.52
N ASN A 129 -10.96 28.04 -15.68
CA ASN A 129 -10.49 28.66 -16.92
C ASN A 129 -9.01 28.37 -17.21
N LYS A 130 -8.21 28.04 -16.20
CA LYS A 130 -6.81 27.63 -16.34
C LYS A 130 -6.64 26.12 -16.48
N ALA A 131 -7.72 25.35 -16.29
CA ALA A 131 -7.67 23.91 -16.27
C ALA A 131 -7.41 23.34 -17.67
N GLY A 132 -6.47 22.40 -17.76
CA GLY A 132 -6.24 21.60 -18.96
C GLY A 132 -7.25 20.46 -19.09
N VAL A 133 -7.20 19.74 -20.22
CA VAL A 133 -8.09 18.60 -20.51
C VAL A 133 -7.97 17.48 -19.47
N ASP A 134 -6.79 17.31 -18.89
CA ASP A 134 -6.49 16.26 -17.91
C ASP A 134 -6.70 16.71 -16.46
N ASP A 135 -7.18 17.91 -16.21
CA ASP A 135 -7.36 18.42 -14.85
C ASP A 135 -8.65 17.87 -14.22
N ASP A 136 -8.49 17.20 -13.08
CA ASP A 136 -9.59 16.64 -12.31
C ASP A 136 -10.08 17.60 -11.21
N PRO A 137 -11.29 17.39 -10.65
CA PRO A 137 -11.84 18.23 -9.59
C PRO A 137 -10.98 18.29 -8.32
N VAL A 138 -10.20 17.24 -8.01
CA VAL A 138 -9.30 17.22 -6.85
C VAL A 138 -8.15 18.19 -7.10
N ALA A 139 -7.51 18.12 -8.26
CA ALA A 139 -6.43 19.03 -8.65
C ALA A 139 -6.88 20.50 -8.73
N LEU A 140 -8.11 20.74 -9.18
CA LEU A 140 -8.73 22.06 -9.23
C LEU A 140 -8.93 22.65 -7.82
N LEU A 141 -9.57 21.89 -6.92
CA LEU A 141 -9.77 22.34 -5.53
C LEU A 141 -8.44 22.52 -4.80
N TRP A 142 -7.47 21.65 -5.05
CA TRP A 142 -6.16 21.75 -4.42
C TRP A 142 -5.45 23.04 -4.83
N ARG A 143 -5.45 23.39 -6.12
CA ARG A 143 -4.94 24.68 -6.61
C ARG A 143 -5.70 25.86 -6.02
N THR A 144 -7.03 25.77 -5.98
CA THR A 144 -7.89 26.81 -5.40
C THR A 144 -7.49 27.09 -3.94
N PHE A 145 -7.40 26.06 -3.10
CA PHE A 145 -7.05 26.21 -1.70
C PHE A 145 -5.61 26.70 -1.49
N ARG A 146 -4.67 26.31 -2.36
CA ARG A 146 -3.28 26.80 -2.33
C ARG A 146 -3.14 28.30 -2.59
N ARG A 147 -4.18 29.00 -3.05
CA ARG A 147 -4.19 30.47 -3.10
C ARG A 147 -4.39 31.12 -1.73
N GLY A 148 -4.86 30.37 -0.73
CA GLY A 148 -5.06 30.84 0.65
C GLY A 148 -6.24 31.78 0.85
N TYR A 149 -6.44 32.80 0.00
CA TYR A 149 -7.57 33.73 0.09
C TYR A 149 -8.95 33.07 0.00
N PRO A 150 -9.20 32.07 -0.86
CA PRO A 150 -10.49 31.38 -0.87
C PRO A 150 -10.82 30.74 0.49
N LEU A 151 -9.80 30.26 1.22
CA LEU A 151 -9.99 29.69 2.56
C LEU A 151 -10.40 30.76 3.59
N LEU A 152 -9.86 31.98 3.47
CA LEU A 152 -10.30 33.10 4.31
C LEU A 152 -11.77 33.46 4.02
N ASP A 153 -12.15 33.52 2.75
CA ASP A 153 -13.53 33.80 2.34
C ASP A 153 -14.50 32.73 2.87
N ILE A 154 -14.11 31.44 2.79
CA ILE A 154 -14.89 30.31 3.35
C ILE A 154 -15.10 30.49 4.87
N TYR A 155 -14.04 30.77 5.62
CA TYR A 155 -14.17 30.95 7.07
C TYR A 155 -14.94 32.22 7.43
N ASN A 156 -14.73 33.32 6.71
CA ASN A 156 -15.45 34.57 6.94
C ASN A 156 -16.96 34.47 6.66
N ALA A 157 -17.39 33.48 5.85
CA ALA A 157 -18.81 33.18 5.66
C ALA A 157 -19.50 32.72 6.96
N LEU A 158 -18.74 32.20 7.95
CA LEU A 158 -19.26 31.89 9.30
C LEU A 158 -19.66 33.14 10.10
N ASN A 159 -19.38 34.33 9.56
CA ASN A 159 -19.54 35.61 10.24
C ASN A 159 -18.86 35.64 11.64
N PRO A 160 -17.55 35.34 11.71
CA PRO A 160 -16.81 35.33 12.98
C PRO A 160 -16.74 36.72 13.59
N ARG A 161 -16.51 36.80 14.92
CA ARG A 161 -16.35 38.08 15.65
C ARG A 161 -15.23 38.94 15.06
N VAL A 162 -14.15 38.29 14.60
CA VAL A 162 -13.03 38.93 13.91
C VAL A 162 -12.87 38.25 12.56
N ARG A 163 -13.08 39.02 11.48
CA ARG A 163 -12.87 38.53 10.12
C ARG A 163 -11.39 38.33 9.84
N LEU A 164 -11.06 37.22 9.18
CA LEU A 164 -9.70 36.96 8.73
C LEU A 164 -9.41 37.79 7.49
N THR A 165 -8.37 38.60 7.57
CA THR A 165 -7.88 39.43 6.46
C THR A 165 -6.35 39.41 6.43
N ILE A 166 -5.77 39.70 5.27
CA ILE A 166 -4.35 39.91 5.07
C ILE A 166 -4.17 41.36 4.61
N ASP A 167 -3.17 42.05 5.16
CA ASP A 167 -2.79 43.38 4.72
C ASP A 167 -1.90 43.25 3.49
N ASP A 168 -2.48 43.48 2.32
CA ASP A 168 -1.83 43.32 1.02
C ASP A 168 -1.01 44.54 0.60
N SER A 169 -0.87 45.57 1.46
CA SER A 169 -0.13 46.80 1.15
C SER A 169 1.33 46.57 0.75
N LYS A 170 1.93 45.46 1.18
CA LYS A 170 3.30 45.04 0.85
C LYS A 170 3.37 43.89 -0.16
N MET A 171 2.23 43.50 -0.74
CA MET A 171 2.18 42.41 -1.70
C MET A 171 2.72 42.87 -3.05
N THR A 172 3.64 42.07 -3.57
CA THR A 172 4.24 42.21 -4.91
C THR A 172 4.18 40.85 -5.58
N GLU A 173 4.26 40.81 -6.91
CA GLU A 173 4.27 39.54 -7.64
C GLU A 173 5.37 38.58 -7.16
N ALA A 174 6.56 39.10 -6.86
CA ALA A 174 7.70 38.32 -6.35
C ALA A 174 7.46 37.66 -4.98
N ASN A 175 6.54 38.19 -4.16
CA ASN A 175 6.26 37.68 -2.82
C ASN A 175 4.85 37.13 -2.65
N ALA A 176 4.01 37.11 -3.70
CA ALA A 176 2.62 36.69 -3.64
C ALA A 176 2.44 35.31 -2.98
N LYS A 177 3.31 34.34 -3.30
CA LYS A 177 3.30 33.00 -2.67
C LYS A 177 3.47 33.01 -1.15
N LYS A 178 4.16 34.01 -0.60
CA LYS A 178 4.27 34.19 0.86
C LYS A 178 2.94 34.64 1.46
N PHE A 179 2.22 35.53 0.77
CA PHE A 179 0.92 36.02 1.21
C PHE A 179 -0.16 34.94 1.10
N GLU A 180 -0.17 34.17 0.02
CA GLU A 180 -1.05 32.98 -0.11
C GLU A 180 -0.82 32.00 1.05
N LYS A 181 0.45 31.69 1.38
CA LYS A 181 0.81 30.85 2.54
C LYS A 181 0.37 31.45 3.88
N MET A 182 0.50 32.76 4.05
CA MET A 182 0.05 33.46 5.26
C MET A 182 -1.47 33.39 5.40
N ALA A 183 -2.22 33.57 4.31
CA ALA A 183 -3.67 33.43 4.27
C ALA A 183 -4.09 32.00 4.67
N THR A 184 -3.46 30.97 4.08
CA THR A 184 -3.69 29.59 4.48
C THR A 184 -3.41 29.39 5.98
N TYR A 185 -2.27 29.87 6.48
CA TYR A 185 -1.92 29.71 7.89
C TYR A 185 -2.96 30.32 8.83
N LYS A 186 -3.42 31.55 8.56
CA LYS A 186 -4.47 32.21 9.35
C LYS A 186 -5.78 31.41 9.35
N PHE A 187 -6.19 30.88 8.21
CA PHE A 187 -7.36 30.01 8.11
C PHE A 187 -7.22 28.77 8.99
N LEU A 188 -6.13 28.01 8.82
CA LEU A 188 -5.93 26.77 9.58
C LEU A 188 -5.86 27.05 11.09
N GLN A 189 -5.18 28.12 11.50
CA GLN A 189 -5.12 28.53 12.89
C GLN A 189 -6.50 28.85 13.47
N ALA A 190 -7.33 29.61 12.75
CA ALA A 190 -8.68 29.96 13.19
C ALA A 190 -9.59 28.73 13.29
N CYS A 191 -9.55 27.83 12.29
CA CYS A 191 -10.29 26.57 12.33
C CYS A 191 -9.88 25.69 13.52
N ILE A 192 -8.57 25.57 13.80
CA ILE A 192 -8.09 24.76 14.93
C ILE A 192 -8.54 25.34 16.27
N GLN A 193 -8.56 26.67 16.41
CA GLN A 193 -8.94 27.32 17.66
C GLN A 193 -10.45 27.27 17.93
N GLU A 194 -11.28 27.29 16.89
CA GLU A 194 -12.74 27.43 17.04
C GLU A 194 -13.55 26.17 16.76
N LEU A 195 -13.02 25.20 15.99
CA LEU A 195 -13.78 24.05 15.51
C LEU A 195 -13.48 22.73 16.26
N ASP A 196 -12.66 22.80 17.31
CA ASP A 196 -12.31 21.70 18.23
C ASP A 196 -11.93 20.38 17.53
N PHE A 197 -11.07 20.47 16.52
CA PHE A 197 -10.55 19.26 15.86
C PHE A 197 -9.64 18.47 16.81
N PRO A 198 -9.73 17.12 16.80
CA PRO A 198 -8.77 16.25 17.48
C PRO A 198 -7.34 16.57 17.01
N PRO A 199 -6.33 16.61 17.91
CA PRO A 199 -4.95 16.95 17.57
C PRO A 199 -4.40 16.24 16.32
N GLU A 200 -4.75 14.97 16.16
CA GLU A 200 -4.33 14.06 15.10
C GLU A 200 -4.97 14.33 13.72
N GLU A 201 -6.06 15.10 13.69
CA GLU A 201 -6.78 15.51 12.48
C GLU A 201 -6.51 16.96 12.09
N ARG A 202 -5.77 17.72 12.91
CA ARG A 202 -5.46 19.13 12.64
C ARG A 202 -4.52 19.26 11.44
N PRO A 203 -4.97 19.87 10.33
CA PRO A 203 -4.11 20.11 9.20
C PRO A 203 -3.05 21.17 9.52
N ILE A 204 -1.83 20.96 9.04
CA ILE A 204 -0.76 21.94 9.05
C ILE A 204 -0.59 22.55 7.65
N ILE A 205 0.17 23.64 7.54
CA ILE A 205 0.43 24.26 6.23
C ILE A 205 1.09 23.29 5.24
N GLY A 206 1.92 22.37 5.75
CA GLY A 206 2.55 21.31 4.96
C GLY A 206 1.54 20.36 4.32
N ASP A 207 0.37 20.15 4.93
CA ASP A 207 -0.65 19.25 4.38
C ASP A 207 -1.28 19.80 3.08
N LEU A 208 -1.29 21.13 2.89
CA LEU A 208 -1.82 21.75 1.66
C LEU A 208 -0.74 22.00 0.60
N TYR A 209 0.46 22.41 1.02
CA TYR A 209 1.56 22.77 0.12
C TYR A 209 2.53 21.61 -0.14
N GLY A 210 2.37 20.48 0.55
CA GLY A 210 3.04 19.23 0.26
C GLY A 210 2.58 18.62 -1.05
N ASP A 211 3.22 17.52 -1.43
CA ASP A 211 3.04 16.84 -2.69
C ASP A 211 2.29 15.52 -2.56
N ASP A 212 1.68 15.21 -1.41
CA ASP A 212 0.89 13.99 -1.18
C ASP A 212 -0.59 14.28 -0.87
N THR A 213 -1.45 13.31 -1.21
CA THR A 213 -2.90 13.37 -1.05
C THR A 213 -3.36 13.20 0.40
N THR A 214 -2.52 12.64 1.28
CA THR A 214 -2.88 12.44 2.70
C THR A 214 -3.04 13.78 3.40
N GLY A 215 -2.12 14.71 3.16
CA GLY A 215 -2.25 16.09 3.64
C GLY A 215 -3.51 16.75 3.09
N PHE A 216 -3.74 16.64 1.79
CA PHE A 216 -4.90 17.26 1.15
C PHE A 216 -6.24 16.75 1.69
N VAL A 217 -6.35 15.44 1.98
CA VAL A 217 -7.54 14.85 2.60
C VAL A 217 -7.87 15.54 3.94
N LYS A 218 -6.88 15.86 4.77
CA LYS A 218 -7.12 16.60 6.03
C LYS A 218 -7.66 18.00 5.78
N VAL A 219 -7.12 18.70 4.79
CA VAL A 219 -7.61 20.04 4.42
C VAL A 219 -9.06 19.96 3.94
N VAL A 220 -9.38 18.97 3.10
CA VAL A 220 -10.75 18.69 2.63
C VAL A 220 -11.69 18.38 3.80
N ASN A 221 -11.24 17.64 4.83
CA ASN A 221 -12.03 17.39 6.05
C ASN A 221 -12.36 18.70 6.77
N VAL A 222 -11.36 19.56 6.98
CA VAL A 222 -11.54 20.84 7.68
C VAL A 222 -12.48 21.77 6.92
N VAL A 223 -12.30 21.90 5.61
CA VAL A 223 -13.20 22.72 4.80
C VAL A 223 -14.63 22.16 4.83
N ASN A 224 -14.82 20.84 4.68
CA ASN A 224 -16.15 20.23 4.77
C ASN A 224 -16.82 20.53 6.12
N ARG A 225 -16.09 20.43 7.23
CA ARG A 225 -16.62 20.75 8.56
C ARG A 225 -17.08 22.22 8.66
N VAL A 226 -16.32 23.15 8.08
CA VAL A 226 -16.74 24.57 8.00
C VAL A 226 -18.06 24.69 7.22
N LEU A 227 -18.17 24.00 6.08
CA LEU A 227 -19.40 24.00 5.29
C LEU A 227 -20.58 23.34 6.01
N ASP A 228 -20.35 22.33 6.84
CA ASP A 228 -21.40 21.69 7.64
C ASP A 228 -21.97 22.68 8.66
N ILE A 229 -21.11 23.52 9.24
CA ILE A 229 -21.53 24.59 10.15
C ILE A 229 -22.31 25.67 9.38
N LEU A 230 -21.87 26.06 8.19
CA LEU A 230 -22.60 27.00 7.34
C LEU A 230 -23.99 26.47 6.96
N LEU A 231 -24.12 25.17 6.68
CA LEU A 231 -25.41 24.52 6.46
C LEU A 231 -26.29 24.57 7.72
N GLN A 232 -25.72 24.23 8.88
CA GLN A 232 -26.44 24.27 10.16
C GLN A 232 -26.91 25.69 10.52
N MET A 233 -26.15 26.71 10.13
CA MET A 233 -26.52 28.12 10.29
C MET A 233 -27.53 28.62 9.24
N GLY A 234 -27.85 27.81 8.21
CA GLY A 234 -28.74 28.18 7.11
C GLY A 234 -28.16 29.21 6.15
N ILE A 235 -26.83 29.39 6.14
CA ILE A 235 -26.13 30.35 5.27
C ILE A 235 -26.00 29.83 3.85
N ILE A 236 -25.78 28.52 3.71
CA ILE A 236 -25.81 27.81 2.44
C ILE A 236 -26.97 26.83 2.47
N THR A 237 -27.63 26.64 1.34
CA THR A 237 -28.59 25.54 1.13
C THR A 237 -27.94 24.52 0.22
N THR A 238 -28.04 23.25 0.56
CA THR A 238 -27.86 22.19 -0.43
C THR A 238 -29.21 21.95 -1.06
N ASP A 239 -29.40 22.41 -2.30
CA ASP A 239 -30.50 21.92 -3.14
C ASP A 239 -30.15 20.48 -3.52
N ASN A 240 -30.27 19.56 -2.56
CA ASN A 240 -30.00 18.13 -2.76
C ASN A 240 -31.28 17.29 -2.78
N ASP A 241 -32.45 17.93 -2.80
CA ASP A 241 -33.67 17.26 -3.20
C ASP A 241 -33.79 17.37 -4.73
N SER A 242 -33.59 16.23 -5.40
CA SER A 242 -33.80 15.94 -6.82
C SER A 242 -32.75 16.41 -7.86
N SER A 243 -31.69 15.63 -7.98
CA SER A 243 -31.34 15.02 -9.28
C SER A 243 -30.53 13.75 -9.10
N ASP A 244 -31.17 12.73 -8.52
CA ASP A 244 -30.89 11.36 -8.96
C ASP A 244 -31.59 11.20 -10.33
N PRO A 245 -30.88 11.05 -11.46
CA PRO A 245 -31.52 10.59 -12.69
C PRO A 245 -31.88 9.11 -12.60
N ALA A 246 -31.60 8.41 -11.50
CA ALA A 246 -31.64 6.95 -11.46
C ALA A 246 -32.88 6.36 -10.78
N HIS A 247 -34.08 6.88 -11.03
CA HIS A 247 -35.31 6.07 -10.88
C HIS A 247 -36.26 6.22 -12.09
N GLY A 248 -35.67 6.29 -13.29
CA GLY A 248 -36.38 6.39 -14.55
C GLY A 248 -35.85 5.52 -15.68
N SER A 249 -35.14 4.42 -15.40
CA SER A 249 -34.99 3.33 -16.37
C SER A 249 -34.69 2.01 -15.67
N THR A 250 -35.67 1.12 -15.61
CA THR A 250 -35.47 -0.33 -15.48
C THR A 250 -34.87 -0.92 -16.77
N ALA A 251 -33.94 -0.20 -17.40
CA ALA A 251 -33.11 -0.75 -18.45
C ALA A 251 -32.09 -1.65 -17.75
N LYS A 252 -32.04 -2.93 -18.15
CA LYS A 252 -30.96 -3.83 -17.72
C LYS A 252 -29.65 -3.14 -18.07
N ARG A 253 -28.81 -2.86 -17.05
CA ARG A 253 -27.45 -2.33 -17.27
C ARG A 253 -26.76 -3.22 -18.30
N SER A 254 -26.08 -2.59 -19.25
CA SER A 254 -25.34 -3.36 -20.26
C SER A 254 -24.24 -4.19 -19.59
N GLN A 255 -23.83 -5.28 -20.24
CA GLN A 255 -22.71 -6.09 -19.72
C GLN A 255 -21.45 -5.24 -19.50
N ARG A 256 -21.22 -4.26 -20.39
CA ARG A 256 -20.15 -3.27 -20.27
C ARG A 256 -20.25 -2.44 -18.99
N GLU A 257 -21.42 -1.86 -18.73
CA GLU A 257 -21.66 -1.05 -17.54
C GLU A 257 -21.45 -1.85 -16.25
N HIS A 258 -21.85 -3.12 -16.24
CA HIS A 258 -21.59 -4.00 -15.10
C HIS A 258 -20.10 -4.22 -14.84
N ILE A 259 -19.31 -4.49 -15.88
CA ILE A 259 -17.86 -4.70 -15.75
C ILE A 259 -17.16 -3.42 -15.28
N ILE A 260 -17.55 -2.26 -15.82
CA ILE A 260 -16.99 -0.96 -15.42
C ILE A 260 -17.38 -0.62 -13.98
N ASP A 261 -18.66 -0.79 -13.61
CA ASP A 261 -19.13 -0.54 -12.24
C ASP A 261 -18.38 -1.43 -11.25
N GLU A 262 -18.15 -2.71 -11.59
CA GLU A 262 -17.33 -3.61 -10.78
C GLU A 262 -15.88 -3.12 -10.65
N LEU A 263 -15.23 -2.71 -11.75
CA LEU A 263 -13.87 -2.19 -11.74
C LEU A 263 -13.76 -1.00 -10.78
N VAL A 264 -14.62 0.01 -10.96
CA VAL A 264 -14.59 1.24 -10.16
C VAL A 264 -14.95 0.95 -8.70
N ARG A 265 -15.97 0.13 -8.44
CA ARG A 265 -16.40 -0.22 -7.09
C ARG A 265 -15.34 -1.00 -6.32
N THR A 266 -14.72 -2.00 -6.97
CA THR A 266 -13.65 -2.78 -6.36
C THR A 266 -12.40 -1.92 -6.14
N GLU A 267 -12.15 -0.93 -7.00
CA GLU A 267 -11.07 0.03 -6.79
C GLU A 267 -11.29 0.90 -5.55
N ARG A 268 -12.49 1.48 -5.40
CA ARG A 268 -12.84 2.26 -4.19
C ARG A 268 -12.67 1.43 -2.91
N THR A 269 -13.14 0.18 -2.95
CA THR A 269 -13.03 -0.75 -1.81
C THR A 269 -11.57 -1.07 -1.48
N TYR A 270 -10.73 -1.26 -2.50
CA TYR A 270 -9.30 -1.44 -2.30
C TYR A 270 -8.63 -0.22 -1.66
N VAL A 271 -8.91 0.99 -2.14
CA VAL A 271 -8.36 2.22 -1.55
C VAL A 271 -8.79 2.36 -0.09
N GLN A 272 -10.07 2.16 0.24
CA GLN A 272 -10.53 2.19 1.64
C GLN A 272 -9.80 1.18 2.54
N HIS A 273 -9.52 -0.02 2.04
CA HIS A 273 -8.74 -1.00 2.82
C HIS A 273 -7.31 -0.52 3.08
N LEU A 274 -6.67 0.14 2.10
CA LEU A 274 -5.36 0.75 2.30
C LEU A 274 -5.41 1.93 3.28
N GLU A 275 -6.48 2.73 3.26
CA GLU A 275 -6.69 3.83 4.22
C GLU A 275 -6.85 3.29 5.65
N LEU A 276 -7.58 2.18 5.82
CA LEU A 276 -7.69 1.49 7.11
C LEU A 276 -6.33 0.98 7.59
N LEU A 277 -5.52 0.39 6.70
CA LEU A 277 -4.16 -0.04 7.00
C LEU A 277 -3.24 1.13 7.38
N GLN A 278 -3.34 2.26 6.69
CA GLN A 278 -2.58 3.48 7.02
C GLN A 278 -2.97 4.02 8.40
N LEU A 279 -4.27 4.06 8.69
CA LEU A 279 -4.76 4.49 10.02
C LEU A 279 -4.26 3.54 11.11
N PHE A 280 -4.28 2.22 10.85
CA PHE A 280 -3.73 1.24 11.78
C PHE A 280 -2.24 1.43 12.01
N LYS A 281 -1.44 1.60 10.94
CA LYS A 281 -0.02 1.92 11.04
C LYS A 281 0.22 3.15 11.93
N LYS A 282 -0.53 4.24 11.70
CA LYS A 282 -0.43 5.47 12.49
C LYS A 282 -0.71 5.20 13.98
N ASN A 283 -1.74 4.43 14.29
CA ASN A 283 -2.07 4.09 15.67
C ASN A 283 -0.98 3.23 16.35
N VAL A 284 -0.36 2.31 15.61
CA VAL A 284 0.79 1.51 16.11
C VAL A 284 1.97 2.42 16.44
N GLU A 285 2.27 3.40 15.57
CA GLU A 285 3.34 4.37 15.76
C GLU A 285 3.09 5.29 16.97
N GLU A 286 1.89 5.87 17.08
CA GLU A 286 1.52 6.79 18.15
C GLU A 286 1.52 6.14 19.53
N LYS A 287 1.08 4.87 19.61
CA LYS A 287 1.10 4.12 20.85
C LYS A 287 2.48 3.57 21.22
N GLY A 288 3.45 3.60 20.29
CA GLY A 288 4.79 3.07 20.51
C GLY A 288 4.81 1.57 20.81
N ILE A 289 3.84 0.82 20.29
CA ILE A 289 3.66 -0.62 20.55
C ILE A 289 4.83 -1.44 19.98
N LEU A 290 5.37 -1.00 18.85
CA LEU A 290 6.50 -1.60 18.16
C LEU A 290 7.62 -0.57 17.95
N THR A 291 8.84 -1.06 17.78
CA THR A 291 9.97 -0.18 17.42
C THR A 291 9.76 0.39 16.00
N GLY A 292 10.32 1.57 15.72
CA GLY A 292 10.21 2.20 14.40
C GLY A 292 10.68 1.29 13.27
N ASP A 293 11.77 0.54 13.47
CA ASP A 293 12.27 -0.41 12.49
C ASP A 293 11.30 -1.58 12.28
N THR A 294 10.68 -2.09 13.33
CA THR A 294 9.67 -3.15 13.21
C THR A 294 8.45 -2.66 12.45
N VAL A 295 7.94 -1.45 12.75
CA VAL A 295 6.84 -0.83 12.00
C VAL A 295 7.22 -0.65 10.54
N HIS A 296 8.41 -0.16 10.26
CA HIS A 296 8.91 0.01 8.90
C HIS A 296 8.99 -1.32 8.15
N ASN A 297 9.45 -2.39 8.80
CA ASN A 297 9.51 -3.71 8.16
C ASN A 297 8.12 -4.35 7.93
N VAL A 298 7.08 -3.95 8.68
CA VAL A 298 5.71 -4.44 8.46
C VAL A 298 5.01 -3.65 7.35
N PHE A 299 5.06 -2.32 7.40
CA PHE A 299 4.25 -1.48 6.50
C PHE A 299 5.05 -0.83 5.35
N LEU A 300 6.38 -0.82 5.45
CA LEU A 300 7.32 -0.31 4.44
C LEU A 300 6.89 1.04 3.85
N ASN A 301 6.70 1.09 2.53
CA ASN A 301 6.30 2.27 1.76
C ASN A 301 4.78 2.40 1.58
N LEU A 302 3.95 1.85 2.49
CA LEU A 302 2.47 1.91 2.44
C LEU A 302 1.93 3.31 2.16
N ASN A 303 2.52 4.35 2.76
CA ASN A 303 2.08 5.74 2.54
C ASN A 303 2.23 6.17 1.08
N GLY A 304 3.37 5.84 0.44
CA GLY A 304 3.60 6.13 -0.98
C GLY A 304 2.70 5.29 -1.88
N LEU A 305 2.49 4.02 -1.53
CA LEU A 305 1.57 3.13 -2.23
C LEU A 305 0.13 3.66 -2.22
N LEU A 306 -0.37 4.05 -1.04
CA LEU A 306 -1.72 4.60 -0.89
C LEU A 306 -1.87 5.95 -1.61
N ASP A 307 -0.86 6.82 -1.56
CA ASP A 307 -0.89 8.09 -2.30
C ASP A 307 -1.03 7.86 -3.81
N PHE A 308 -0.19 6.98 -4.38
CA PHE A 308 -0.32 6.55 -5.76
C PHE A 308 -1.73 6.01 -6.04
N GLN A 309 -2.22 5.14 -5.17
CA GLN A 309 -3.48 4.46 -5.38
C GLN A 309 -4.69 5.40 -5.32
N ARG A 310 -4.67 6.42 -4.45
CA ARG A 310 -5.68 7.50 -4.43
C ARG A 310 -5.69 8.28 -5.73
N ARG A 311 -4.52 8.66 -6.25
CA ARG A 311 -4.41 9.36 -7.55
C ARG A 311 -4.89 8.50 -8.71
N PHE A 312 -4.55 7.21 -8.69
CA PHE A 312 -5.02 6.27 -9.69
C PHE A 312 -6.55 6.13 -9.63
N LEU A 313 -7.14 6.01 -8.43
CA LEU A 313 -8.60 6.01 -8.25
C LEU A 313 -9.25 7.30 -8.76
N ILE A 314 -8.67 8.47 -8.48
CA ILE A 314 -9.15 9.76 -9.02
C ILE A 314 -9.26 9.69 -10.55
N ARG A 315 -8.26 9.12 -11.23
CA ARG A 315 -8.29 8.95 -12.69
C ARG A 315 -9.28 7.90 -13.15
N VAL A 316 -9.40 6.77 -12.44
CA VAL A 316 -10.45 5.76 -12.69
C VAL A 316 -11.84 6.40 -12.65
N GLU A 317 -12.10 7.26 -11.66
CA GLU A 317 -13.39 7.95 -11.52
C GLU A 317 -13.59 9.07 -12.55
N GLN A 318 -12.52 9.77 -12.92
CA GLN A 318 -12.53 10.75 -14.01
C GLN A 318 -12.87 10.09 -15.35
N THR A 319 -12.22 8.97 -15.69
CA THR A 319 -12.55 8.19 -16.89
C THR A 319 -13.99 7.69 -16.83
N ASN A 320 -14.45 7.20 -15.68
CA ASN A 320 -15.83 6.75 -15.53
C ASN A 320 -16.87 7.86 -15.71
N ALA A 321 -16.52 9.10 -15.39
CA ALA A 321 -17.40 10.26 -15.56
C ALA A 321 -17.49 10.76 -17.01
N GLN A 322 -16.58 10.33 -17.89
CA GLN A 322 -16.62 10.68 -19.31
C GLN A 322 -17.75 9.94 -20.04
N PRO A 323 -18.25 10.52 -21.16
CA PRO A 323 -19.17 9.84 -22.06
C PRO A 323 -18.64 8.45 -22.47
N PRO A 324 -19.48 7.40 -22.54
CA PRO A 324 -19.03 6.04 -22.86
C PRO A 324 -18.18 5.91 -24.13
N ASN A 325 -18.34 6.82 -25.08
CA ASN A 325 -17.57 6.83 -26.31
C ASN A 325 -16.12 7.34 -26.15
N GLU A 326 -15.82 8.06 -25.06
CA GLU A 326 -14.52 8.69 -24.77
C GLU A 326 -13.72 7.96 -23.68
N GLN A 327 -14.31 6.95 -23.04
CA GLN A 327 -13.67 6.18 -21.97
C GLN A 327 -12.55 5.28 -22.50
N ASN A 328 -11.31 5.73 -22.36
CA ASN A 328 -10.10 4.97 -22.69
C ASN A 328 -9.52 4.29 -21.44
N TRP A 329 -10.05 3.11 -21.13
CA TRP A 329 -9.70 2.35 -19.92
C TRP A 329 -8.30 1.73 -19.98
N GLY A 330 -7.77 1.45 -21.17
CA GLY A 330 -6.45 0.88 -21.34
C GLY A 330 -5.34 1.92 -21.24
N GLN A 331 -5.53 3.09 -21.84
CA GLN A 331 -4.60 4.22 -21.78
C GLN A 331 -4.25 4.62 -20.34
N LEU A 332 -5.18 4.44 -19.39
CA LEU A 332 -4.93 4.65 -17.97
C LEU A 332 -3.75 3.81 -17.46
N PHE A 333 -3.67 2.53 -17.79
CA PHE A 333 -2.59 1.64 -17.36
C PHE A 333 -1.28 1.94 -18.09
N VAL A 334 -1.35 2.37 -19.34
CA VAL A 334 -0.18 2.80 -20.12
C VAL A 334 0.45 4.05 -19.50
N LEU A 335 -0.36 5.06 -19.20
CA LEU A 335 0.09 6.34 -18.62
C LEU A 335 0.72 6.16 -17.24
N TYR A 336 0.12 5.31 -16.39
CA TYR A 336 0.58 5.10 -15.01
C TYR A 336 1.60 3.96 -14.87
N LYS A 337 2.03 3.33 -15.96
CA LYS A 337 2.88 2.13 -15.95
C LYS A 337 4.10 2.24 -15.05
N ASP A 338 4.82 3.36 -15.11
CA ASP A 338 6.01 3.57 -14.29
C ASP A 338 5.70 4.02 -12.86
N ALA A 339 4.54 4.64 -12.62
CA ALA A 339 4.10 5.01 -11.27
C ALA A 339 3.73 3.77 -10.43
N PHE A 340 3.34 2.66 -11.07
CA PHE A 340 3.14 1.36 -10.40
C PHE A 340 4.43 0.78 -9.79
N LYS A 341 5.63 1.30 -10.10
CA LYS A 341 6.89 0.85 -9.48
C LYS A 341 6.87 0.89 -7.94
N VAL A 342 6.01 1.72 -7.34
CA VAL A 342 5.82 1.79 -5.88
C VAL A 342 5.36 0.45 -5.26
N TYR A 343 4.75 -0.44 -6.05
CA TYR A 343 4.34 -1.78 -5.62
C TYR A 343 5.52 -2.74 -5.41
N GLU A 344 6.61 -2.57 -6.16
CA GLU A 344 7.75 -3.51 -6.18
C GLU A 344 8.36 -3.74 -4.79
N PRO A 345 8.86 -2.72 -4.07
CA PRO A 345 9.44 -2.93 -2.74
C PRO A 345 8.41 -3.42 -1.72
N TYR A 346 7.16 -2.95 -1.82
CA TYR A 346 6.09 -3.37 -0.91
C TYR A 346 5.84 -4.87 -0.98
N ILE A 347 5.71 -5.40 -2.20
CA ILE A 347 5.40 -6.81 -2.45
C ILE A 347 6.63 -7.69 -2.21
N ALA A 348 7.83 -7.24 -2.58
CA ALA A 348 9.06 -7.98 -2.32
C ALA A 348 9.29 -8.22 -0.81
N ASN A 349 8.85 -7.30 0.06
CA ASN A 349 8.96 -7.42 1.51
C ASN A 349 7.90 -8.36 2.15
N GLN A 350 7.02 -9.01 1.37
CA GLN A 350 5.87 -9.75 1.90
C GLN A 350 6.26 -10.88 2.87
N LYS A 351 7.29 -11.68 2.56
CA LYS A 351 7.74 -12.79 3.41
C LYS A 351 8.19 -12.30 4.79
N LYS A 352 9.07 -11.31 4.80
CA LYS A 352 9.57 -10.67 6.04
C LYS A 352 8.44 -10.01 6.84
N CYS A 353 7.51 -9.34 6.15
CA CYS A 353 6.34 -8.75 6.78
C CYS A 353 5.49 -9.81 7.50
N GLU A 354 5.21 -10.94 6.85
CA GLU A 354 4.41 -12.03 7.42
C GLU A 354 5.07 -12.63 8.67
N GLU A 355 6.37 -12.90 8.64
CA GLU A 355 7.12 -13.40 9.79
C GLU A 355 7.05 -12.46 11.00
N ILE A 356 7.19 -11.15 10.76
CA ILE A 356 7.11 -10.14 11.83
C ILE A 356 5.69 -10.02 12.35
N VAL A 357 4.69 -10.05 11.47
CA VAL A 357 3.26 -9.99 11.86
C VAL A 357 2.90 -11.17 12.75
N VAL A 358 3.35 -12.39 12.42
CA VAL A 358 3.16 -13.58 13.25
C VAL A 358 3.82 -13.41 14.62
N ARG A 359 5.07 -12.94 14.64
CA ARG A 359 5.85 -12.78 15.89
C ARG A 359 5.29 -11.70 16.82
N GLU A 360 4.84 -10.58 16.26
CA GLU A 360 4.42 -9.39 17.00
C GLU A 360 2.88 -9.25 17.08
N PHE A 361 2.13 -10.28 16.70
CA PHE A 361 0.67 -10.20 16.53
C PHE A 361 -0.06 -9.74 17.79
N ASP A 362 0.29 -10.26 18.97
CA ASP A 362 -0.39 -9.91 20.22
C ASP A 362 -0.29 -8.39 20.50
N LYS A 363 0.89 -7.81 20.26
CA LYS A 363 1.13 -6.38 20.39
C LYS A 363 0.32 -5.59 19.35
N LEU A 364 0.34 -6.02 18.10
CA LEU A 364 -0.43 -5.41 17.01
C LEU A 364 -1.94 -5.40 17.32
N ARG A 365 -2.47 -6.47 17.92
CA ARG A 365 -3.88 -6.57 18.33
C ARG A 365 -4.25 -5.57 19.44
N GLU A 366 -3.33 -5.27 20.36
CA GLU A 366 -3.53 -4.31 21.46
C GLU A 366 -3.62 -2.84 21.00
N THR A 367 -3.33 -2.57 19.72
CA THR A 367 -3.46 -1.24 19.13
C THR A 367 -4.89 -0.68 19.21
N GLY A 368 -5.92 -1.52 19.28
CA GLY A 368 -7.32 -1.08 19.33
C GLY A 368 -7.73 -0.27 18.09
N GLY A 369 -8.62 0.71 18.25
CA GLY A 369 -9.12 1.55 17.16
C GLY A 369 -10.60 1.31 16.85
N SER A 370 -11.02 1.66 15.64
CA SER A 370 -12.42 1.49 15.20
C SER A 370 -12.83 0.00 15.16
N ALA A 371 -14.13 -0.26 15.06
CA ALA A 371 -14.65 -1.62 14.95
C ALA A 371 -14.05 -2.36 13.74
N GLU A 372 -13.87 -1.68 12.61
CA GLU A 372 -13.23 -2.22 11.41
C GLU A 372 -11.76 -2.60 11.65
N MET A 373 -11.04 -1.77 12.39
CA MET A 373 -9.65 -2.02 12.73
C MET A 373 -9.52 -3.23 13.66
N GLN A 374 -10.40 -3.33 14.66
CA GLN A 374 -10.44 -4.49 15.56
C GLN A 374 -10.74 -5.80 14.81
N GLN A 375 -11.64 -5.77 13.83
CA GLN A 375 -11.88 -6.92 12.95
C GLN A 375 -10.67 -7.25 12.07
N MET A 376 -9.96 -6.25 11.56
CA MET A 376 -8.75 -6.45 10.76
C MET A 376 -7.64 -7.15 11.55
N VAL A 377 -7.52 -6.87 12.85
CA VAL A 377 -6.54 -7.50 13.76
C VAL A 377 -7.13 -8.60 14.64
N GLU A 378 -8.28 -9.16 14.26
CA GLU A 378 -8.92 -10.26 15.02
C GLU A 378 -8.06 -11.53 15.01
N SER A 379 -7.40 -11.80 13.88
CA SER A 379 -6.48 -12.93 13.72
C SER A 379 -5.29 -12.55 12.83
N THR A 380 -4.19 -13.28 12.98
CA THR A 380 -3.00 -13.12 12.13
C THR A 380 -3.36 -13.32 10.66
N ALA A 381 -4.20 -14.31 10.35
CA ALA A 381 -4.67 -14.56 8.99
C ALA A 381 -5.44 -13.37 8.40
N THR A 382 -6.31 -12.73 9.19
CA THR A 382 -7.05 -11.54 8.75
C THR A 382 -6.10 -10.39 8.44
N LEU A 383 -5.16 -10.08 9.33
CA LEU A 383 -4.20 -9.00 9.13
C LEU A 383 -3.28 -9.27 7.92
N THR A 384 -2.75 -10.48 7.79
CA THR A 384 -1.95 -10.90 6.63
C THR A 384 -2.76 -10.77 5.34
N SER A 385 -4.05 -11.12 5.34
CA SER A 385 -4.91 -10.97 4.16
C SER A 385 -5.11 -9.51 3.74
N PHE A 386 -5.11 -8.56 4.69
CA PHE A 386 -5.13 -7.13 4.40
C PHE A 386 -3.81 -6.66 3.79
N LEU A 387 -2.69 -7.08 4.37
CA LEU A 387 -1.35 -6.72 3.90
C LEU A 387 -1.06 -7.27 2.50
N LEU A 388 -1.67 -8.38 2.11
CA LEU A 388 -1.54 -9.00 0.79
C LEU A 388 -2.44 -8.36 -0.30
N LYS A 389 -3.40 -7.49 0.08
CA LYS A 389 -4.34 -6.87 -0.89
C LYS A 389 -3.65 -6.15 -2.06
N PRO A 390 -2.52 -5.44 -1.89
CA PRO A 390 -1.82 -4.82 -3.02
C PRO A 390 -1.39 -5.81 -4.10
N PHE A 391 -0.79 -6.94 -3.71
CA PHE A 391 -0.42 -8.00 -4.65
C PHE A 391 -1.65 -8.59 -5.34
N GLN A 392 -2.68 -8.90 -4.55
CA GLN A 392 -3.94 -9.43 -5.07
C GLN A 392 -4.59 -8.48 -6.08
N ARG A 393 -4.61 -7.17 -5.80
CA ARG A 393 -5.21 -6.17 -6.69
C ARG A 393 -4.43 -6.04 -7.99
N LEU A 394 -3.10 -5.97 -7.90
CA LEU A 394 -2.23 -5.86 -9.06
C LEU A 394 -2.47 -7.02 -10.04
N ALA A 395 -2.64 -8.24 -9.52
CA ALA A 395 -2.92 -9.44 -10.31
C ALA A 395 -4.31 -9.43 -10.99
N LYS A 396 -5.26 -8.61 -10.52
CA LYS A 396 -6.62 -8.54 -11.08
C LYS A 396 -6.73 -7.60 -12.28
N TYR A 397 -5.87 -6.59 -12.41
CA TYR A 397 -6.01 -5.59 -13.48
C TYR A 397 -6.02 -6.20 -14.90
N PRO A 398 -5.10 -7.09 -15.29
CA PRO A 398 -5.16 -7.71 -16.62
C PRO A 398 -6.43 -8.52 -16.86
N LEU A 399 -6.97 -9.16 -15.81
CA LEU A 399 -8.18 -9.97 -15.89
C LEU A 399 -9.43 -9.10 -16.10
N LEU A 400 -9.53 -7.99 -15.36
CA LEU A 400 -10.63 -7.02 -15.50
C LEU A 400 -10.63 -6.37 -16.88
N LEU A 401 -9.45 -5.99 -17.39
CA LEU A 401 -9.31 -5.42 -18.73
C LEU A 401 -9.63 -6.46 -19.81
N LYS A 402 -9.20 -7.70 -19.64
CA LYS A 402 -9.55 -8.80 -20.55
C LYS A 402 -11.06 -8.99 -20.63
N GLU A 403 -11.72 -9.02 -19.48
CA GLU A 403 -13.18 -9.16 -19.43
C GLU A 403 -13.88 -7.97 -20.11
N LEU A 404 -13.41 -6.74 -19.88
CA LEU A 404 -13.93 -5.54 -20.53
C LEU A 404 -13.75 -5.61 -22.06
N ARG A 405 -12.60 -6.06 -22.56
CA ARG A 405 -12.35 -6.25 -24.00
C ARG A 405 -13.27 -7.29 -24.62
N ASP A 406 -13.38 -8.45 -23.96
CA ASP A 406 -14.05 -9.63 -24.51
C ASP A 406 -15.59 -9.54 -24.41
N LYS A 407 -16.12 -8.87 -23.38
CA LYS A 407 -17.56 -8.83 -23.07
C LYS A 407 -18.16 -7.41 -23.02
N GLY A 408 -17.35 -6.36 -23.15
CA GLY A 408 -17.78 -4.97 -23.00
C GLY A 408 -18.41 -4.36 -24.25
N ASP A 409 -18.65 -5.13 -25.33
CA ASP A 409 -19.24 -4.66 -26.59
C ASP A 409 -18.63 -3.32 -27.06
N LEU A 410 -17.30 -3.32 -27.19
CA LEU A 410 -16.51 -2.16 -27.54
C LEU A 410 -16.32 -2.05 -29.06
N ASP A 411 -16.13 -0.84 -29.57
CA ASP A 411 -15.62 -0.65 -30.93
C ASP A 411 -14.14 -1.06 -31.03
N GLU A 412 -13.65 -1.24 -32.26
CA GLU A 412 -12.28 -1.73 -32.48
C GLU A 412 -11.22 -0.80 -31.89
N THR A 413 -11.44 0.52 -31.92
CA THR A 413 -10.54 1.50 -31.30
C THR A 413 -10.41 1.28 -29.79
N ARG A 414 -11.54 1.09 -29.08
CA ARG A 414 -11.52 0.85 -27.63
C ARG A 414 -11.02 -0.55 -27.28
N LYS A 415 -11.26 -1.56 -28.14
CA LYS A 415 -10.65 -2.89 -27.95
C LYS A 415 -9.13 -2.84 -28.05
N GLU A 416 -8.60 -2.05 -28.98
CA GLU A 416 -7.15 -1.84 -29.11
C GLU A 416 -6.59 -1.10 -27.89
N ASP A 417 -7.24 -0.01 -27.47
CA ASP A 417 -6.89 0.72 -26.23
C ASP A 417 -6.80 -0.24 -25.03
N VAL A 418 -7.86 -1.00 -24.76
CA VAL A 418 -7.90 -1.96 -23.65
C VAL A 418 -6.82 -3.04 -23.79
N SER A 419 -6.52 -3.49 -25.01
CA SER A 419 -5.45 -4.47 -25.27
C SER A 419 -4.07 -3.91 -24.93
N GLN A 420 -3.78 -2.65 -25.28
CA GLN A 420 -2.55 -1.97 -24.86
C GLN A 420 -2.48 -1.82 -23.33
N GLY A 421 -3.61 -1.50 -22.68
CA GLY A 421 -3.71 -1.49 -21.23
C GLY A 421 -3.40 -2.85 -20.59
N MET A 422 -3.89 -3.94 -21.17
CA MET A 422 -3.59 -5.30 -20.71
C MET A 422 -2.10 -5.62 -20.79
N ILE A 423 -1.44 -5.25 -21.90
CA ILE A 423 0.01 -5.43 -22.06
C ILE A 423 0.76 -4.64 -20.98
N ALA A 424 0.36 -3.39 -20.74
CA ALA A 424 0.95 -2.57 -19.69
C ALA A 424 0.77 -3.18 -18.29
N ALA A 425 -0.46 -3.59 -17.93
CA ALA A 425 -0.78 -4.24 -16.67
C ALA A 425 -0.02 -5.56 -16.46
N THR A 426 0.15 -6.36 -17.52
CA THR A 426 0.92 -7.60 -17.48
C THR A 426 2.41 -7.32 -17.26
N ALA A 427 2.97 -6.34 -17.97
CA ALA A 427 4.36 -5.94 -17.78
C ALA A 427 4.64 -5.38 -16.38
N ILE A 428 3.67 -4.72 -15.73
CA ILE A 428 3.78 -4.28 -14.33
C ILE A 428 3.90 -5.51 -13.40
N LEU A 429 3.08 -6.54 -13.62
CA LEU A 429 3.14 -7.77 -12.83
C LEU A 429 4.48 -8.49 -13.00
N GLU A 430 4.93 -8.67 -14.23
CA GLU A 430 6.22 -9.31 -14.52
C GLU A 430 7.38 -8.57 -13.85
N ARG A 431 7.37 -7.23 -13.89
CA ARG A 431 8.38 -6.39 -13.22
C ARG A 431 8.35 -6.55 -11.70
N THR A 432 7.14 -6.63 -11.12
CA THR A 432 6.95 -6.86 -9.69
C THR A 432 7.47 -8.24 -9.27
N ASN A 433 7.19 -9.27 -10.06
CA ASN A 433 7.71 -10.63 -9.81
C ASN A 433 9.23 -10.66 -9.87
N ALA A 434 9.82 -10.01 -10.87
CA ALA A 434 11.27 -9.89 -10.96
C ALA A 434 11.89 -9.13 -9.77
N ALA A 435 11.13 -8.27 -9.08
CA ALA A 435 11.57 -7.64 -7.84
C ALA A 435 11.53 -8.60 -6.65
N ILE A 436 10.53 -9.47 -6.56
CA ILE A 436 10.46 -10.57 -5.57
C ILE A 436 11.67 -11.50 -5.77
N ASP A 437 11.89 -11.99 -6.99
CA ASP A 437 13.00 -12.88 -7.31
C ASP A 437 14.37 -12.24 -7.03
N ARG A 438 14.47 -10.90 -7.10
CA ARG A 438 15.68 -10.17 -6.74
C ARG A 438 15.88 -10.16 -5.23
N GLU A 439 14.83 -9.91 -4.47
CA GLU A 439 14.88 -9.90 -3.00
C GLU A 439 15.24 -11.29 -2.46
N ASP A 440 14.63 -12.36 -2.97
CA ASP A 440 14.93 -13.73 -2.57
C ASP A 440 16.41 -14.11 -2.83
N ARG A 441 16.98 -13.61 -3.94
CA ARG A 441 18.40 -13.80 -4.26
C ARG A 441 19.31 -13.01 -3.34
N LEU A 442 18.91 -11.79 -2.93
CA LEU A 442 19.66 -11.00 -1.95
C LEU A 442 19.67 -11.68 -0.58
N GLU A 443 18.51 -12.20 -0.14
CA GLU A 443 18.41 -12.99 1.11
C GLU A 443 19.31 -14.22 1.04
N ALA A 444 19.26 -14.97 -0.07
CA ALA A 444 20.14 -16.12 -0.28
C ALA A 444 21.63 -15.73 -0.22
N VAL A 445 22.04 -14.60 -0.81
CA VAL A 445 23.42 -14.12 -0.71
C VAL A 445 23.83 -13.89 0.75
N GLU A 446 22.97 -13.26 1.57
CA GLU A 446 23.27 -13.03 2.99
C GLU A 446 23.39 -14.35 3.77
N ASP A 447 22.51 -15.32 3.51
CA ASP A 447 22.62 -16.65 4.13
C ASP A 447 23.93 -17.34 3.74
N LEU A 448 24.29 -17.30 2.45
CA LEU A 448 25.52 -17.87 1.93
C LEU A 448 26.78 -17.25 2.56
N LYS A 449 26.77 -15.93 2.82
CA LYS A 449 27.86 -15.25 3.54
C LYS A 449 28.11 -15.86 4.92
N THR A 450 27.04 -16.24 5.62
CA THR A 450 27.15 -16.83 6.97
C THR A 450 27.55 -18.29 6.96
N MET A 451 27.20 -19.03 5.89
CA MET A 451 27.48 -20.46 5.78
C MET A 451 28.91 -20.79 5.34
N VAL A 452 29.53 -19.93 4.54
CA VAL A 452 30.88 -20.18 3.99
C VAL A 452 31.94 -19.67 4.97
N GLU A 453 32.61 -20.59 5.66
CA GLU A 453 33.63 -20.29 6.68
C GLU A 453 34.90 -19.62 6.10
N ASP A 454 35.30 -19.99 4.88
CA ASP A 454 36.49 -19.43 4.22
C ASP A 454 36.26 -19.20 2.72
N TRP A 455 36.21 -17.92 2.34
CA TRP A 455 36.09 -17.46 0.96
C TRP A 455 37.42 -17.50 0.19
N LYS A 456 38.49 -18.09 0.76
CA LYS A 456 39.82 -18.23 0.16
C LYS A 456 40.40 -16.91 -0.36
N GLY A 457 40.11 -15.82 0.34
CA GLY A 457 40.55 -14.47 -0.01
C GLY A 457 39.72 -13.76 -1.09
N HIS A 458 38.64 -14.36 -1.58
CA HIS A 458 37.72 -13.69 -2.50
C HIS A 458 36.77 -12.74 -1.76
N ARG A 459 36.47 -11.60 -2.41
CA ARG A 459 35.47 -10.64 -1.93
C ARG A 459 34.15 -10.92 -2.60
N ILE A 460 33.12 -11.20 -1.80
CA ILE A 460 31.80 -11.61 -2.30
C ILE A 460 31.16 -10.50 -3.16
N GLU A 461 31.37 -9.25 -2.73
CA GLU A 461 30.97 -8.03 -3.45
C GLU A 461 31.52 -7.95 -4.88
N GLY A 462 32.60 -8.68 -5.18
CA GLY A 462 33.22 -8.72 -6.51
C GLY A 462 32.63 -9.75 -7.48
N PHE A 463 31.73 -10.63 -7.04
CA PHE A 463 31.15 -11.69 -7.88
C PHE A 463 29.94 -11.21 -8.71
N GLY A 464 29.39 -10.03 -8.43
CA GLY A 464 28.19 -9.54 -9.10
C GLY A 464 26.91 -10.19 -8.55
N ASP A 465 25.87 -10.22 -9.38
CA ASP A 465 24.54 -10.70 -8.97
C ASP A 465 24.50 -12.23 -8.88
N LEU A 466 23.95 -12.76 -7.79
CA LEU A 466 23.65 -14.19 -7.69
C LEU A 466 22.63 -14.57 -8.77
N LEU A 467 22.98 -15.47 -9.68
CA LEU A 467 22.08 -15.92 -10.75
C LEU A 467 21.25 -17.14 -10.37
N LEU A 468 21.87 -18.09 -9.67
CA LEU A 468 21.27 -19.37 -9.28
C LEU A 468 21.89 -19.86 -7.98
N TYR A 469 21.07 -20.46 -7.13
CA TYR A 469 21.52 -21.18 -5.94
C TYR A 469 20.66 -22.42 -5.72
N GLY A 470 21.21 -23.44 -5.06
CA GLY A 470 20.53 -24.70 -4.82
C GLY A 470 21.47 -25.76 -4.28
N GLN A 471 20.90 -26.90 -3.86
CA GLN A 471 21.67 -28.06 -3.45
C GLN A 471 21.90 -28.97 -4.66
N TYR A 472 23.17 -29.23 -4.97
CA TYR A 472 23.57 -30.06 -6.11
C TYR A 472 24.44 -31.21 -5.66
N THR A 473 24.17 -32.40 -6.19
CA THR A 473 25.06 -33.56 -6.04
C THR A 473 26.23 -33.41 -6.99
N VAL A 474 27.44 -33.24 -6.44
CA VAL A 474 28.67 -33.11 -7.24
C VAL A 474 29.34 -34.47 -7.39
N LEU A 475 29.51 -34.92 -8.63
CA LEU A 475 30.34 -36.08 -8.96
C LEU A 475 31.78 -35.60 -9.18
N LYS A 476 32.72 -36.06 -8.35
CA LYS A 476 34.15 -35.85 -8.61
C LYS A 476 34.56 -36.80 -9.72
N GLY A 477 34.96 -36.26 -10.87
CA GLY A 477 35.59 -37.06 -11.91
C GLY A 477 36.97 -37.49 -11.42
N ASP A 478 37.09 -38.75 -10.99
CA ASP A 478 38.41 -39.34 -10.81
C ASP A 478 39.09 -39.40 -12.17
N GLY A 479 40.29 -38.83 -12.23
CA GLY A 479 41.12 -38.81 -13.43
C GLY A 479 41.27 -40.22 -14.00
N MET A 480 41.41 -40.28 -15.33
CA MET A 480 41.47 -41.48 -16.18
C MET A 480 42.62 -42.47 -15.89
N ASN A 481 43.15 -42.58 -14.66
CA ASN A 481 44.11 -43.62 -14.26
C ASN A 481 44.21 -43.71 -12.72
N GLY A 482 43.36 -44.53 -12.11
CA GLY A 482 43.48 -44.90 -10.70
C GLY A 482 42.63 -46.12 -10.42
N LYS A 483 43.27 -47.24 -10.09
CA LYS A 483 42.62 -48.52 -9.76
C LYS A 483 41.57 -48.32 -8.66
N ASN A 484 40.42 -48.99 -8.82
CA ASN A 484 39.42 -49.21 -7.78
C ASN A 484 40.07 -49.66 -6.47
N GLU A 485 40.20 -48.75 -5.52
CA GLU A 485 40.22 -49.05 -4.09
C GLU A 485 39.02 -48.32 -3.48
N GLU A 486 38.02 -49.08 -3.06
CA GLU A 486 36.99 -48.60 -2.13
C GLU A 486 37.70 -48.09 -0.86
N ARG A 487 37.86 -46.77 -0.76
CA ARG A 487 38.05 -46.12 0.52
C ARG A 487 36.78 -45.35 0.83
N GLU A 488 36.09 -45.82 1.86
CA GLU A 488 35.06 -45.07 2.58
C GLU A 488 35.68 -43.73 3.03
N ALA A 489 35.51 -42.70 2.23
CA ALA A 489 35.77 -41.33 2.63
C ALA A 489 34.45 -40.77 3.14
N SER A 490 34.29 -40.74 4.47
CA SER A 490 33.26 -39.94 5.13
C SER A 490 33.58 -38.46 4.90
N CYS A 491 33.19 -37.91 3.76
CA CYS A 491 33.08 -36.47 3.58
C CYS A 491 31.70 -36.05 4.12
N PRO A 492 31.61 -35.13 5.10
CA PRO A 492 30.33 -34.49 5.39
C PRO A 492 29.84 -33.78 4.12
N PRO A 493 28.53 -33.63 3.93
CA PRO A 493 27.95 -33.09 2.70
C PRO A 493 28.52 -31.69 2.48
N SER A 494 29.47 -31.58 1.55
CA SER A 494 30.03 -30.31 1.14
C SER A 494 28.97 -29.62 0.30
N VAL A 495 28.22 -28.72 0.91
CA VAL A 495 27.31 -27.80 0.23
C VAL A 495 28.19 -26.97 -0.72
N SER A 496 28.28 -27.40 -1.97
CA SER A 496 28.95 -26.64 -3.01
C SER A 496 27.91 -25.70 -3.61
N ILE A 497 28.00 -24.43 -3.23
CA ILE A 497 27.20 -23.37 -3.84
C ILE A 497 27.92 -22.95 -5.11
N CYS A 498 27.34 -23.28 -6.26
CA CYS A 498 27.78 -22.75 -7.54
C CYS A 498 27.19 -21.34 -7.69
N ILE A 499 28.01 -20.33 -7.44
CA ILE A 499 27.73 -18.95 -7.86
C ILE A 499 28.20 -18.89 -9.33
N TYR A 500 27.25 -18.83 -10.26
CA TYR A 500 27.53 -18.58 -11.68
C TYR A 500 27.48 -17.10 -12.00
#